data_AF-A0A433ED50-F1
#
_entry.id   AF-A0A433ED50-F1
#
_cell.length_a   1.000
_cell.length_b   1.000
_cell.length_c   1.000
_cell.angle_alpha   90.00
_cell.angle_beta   90.00
_cell.angle_gamma   90.00
#
_symmetry.space_group_name_H-M   'P 1'
#
loop_
_entity.id
_entity.type
_entity.pdbx_description
1 polymer ?
#
loop_
_entity_poly.entity_id
_entity_poly.type
_entity_poly.pdbx_seq_one_letter_code
_entity_poly.pdbx_strand_id
1 'polypeptide(L)'
;MYNSITLKVEYPETRSLDNIRRISGFIKVRGMIDLITELDLDANPRSAKRSSVTAEIIETIQKTPELYPFKSKGILLGASAFQELGRGSYELNFKDRKLEGILDGGHNTLAIGLYLLAEAGVPHKALGKARTWKEMKKLWEKNILNLKKLKTKASRSHDAMVPVEILVPNHSDEESIDSFLSSILLICAARNNNVQLKNETIANQDGIFDSLKESLPNYIREAIIWKTNGSGRIPVGNFLSLVWVPLGKVDFSKVVDSEGKSKNITPIPGSQAYSSVSECIKRYQDLISADSISQKSDDMTTWELKSMPIQSALDMVEDVTKVYDLVYQGYKDAYNSNRGRFAGIDAVKTESSKNKNKYTLFAEQPIEHEVPPRAYMMPIMYSMRAIIDRAADGTLSWAVNPIEFYGNKENLARIVGSLKNIMELVDWDPQNVGKKNASYQAVENTVNTMKLEYLAKHR
;
A
#
# COMPACT_ATOMS: atom_id res chain seq x y z
N MET A 1 17.86 -1.27 20.37
CA MET A 1 19.11 -1.88 19.87
C MET A 1 18.90 -2.12 18.39
N TYR A 2 19.62 -1.39 17.52
CA TYR A 2 19.61 -1.69 16.10
C TYR A 2 20.46 -2.94 15.88
N ASN A 3 19.88 -4.01 15.36
CA ASN A 3 20.60 -5.26 15.09
C ASN A 3 21.50 -5.04 13.87
N SER A 4 22.82 -4.99 14.10
CA SER A 4 23.81 -5.03 13.04
C SER A 4 23.93 -6.44 12.45
N ILE A 5 24.25 -6.54 11.16
CA ILE A 5 24.48 -7.81 10.46
C ILE A 5 25.92 -7.82 9.99
N THR A 6 26.68 -8.84 10.38
CA THR A 6 28.01 -9.08 9.79
C THR A 6 27.87 -10.00 8.58
N LEU A 7 28.25 -9.51 7.40
CA LEU A 7 28.27 -10.27 6.16
C LEU A 7 29.70 -10.56 5.71
N LYS A 8 29.95 -11.81 5.34
CA LYS A 8 31.19 -12.25 4.70
C LYS A 8 31.03 -12.26 3.18
N VAL A 9 31.66 -11.31 2.50
CA VAL A 9 31.68 -11.21 1.05
C VAL A 9 32.96 -11.84 0.52
N GLU A 10 32.79 -12.87 -0.29
CA GLU A 10 33.84 -13.57 -1.03
C GLU A 10 34.13 -12.77 -2.31
N TYR A 11 35.42 -12.60 -2.62
CA TYR A 11 35.90 -11.84 -3.79
C TYR A 11 35.32 -10.41 -3.88
N PRO A 12 35.46 -9.57 -2.82
CA PRO A 12 34.87 -8.25 -2.81
C PRO A 12 35.60 -7.31 -3.80
N GLU A 13 34.81 -6.63 -4.62
CA GLU A 13 35.23 -5.47 -5.42
C GLU A 13 34.51 -4.23 -4.92
N THR A 14 35.26 -3.17 -4.63
CA THR A 14 34.69 -1.88 -4.20
C THR A 14 34.83 -0.84 -5.30
N ARG A 15 33.74 -0.13 -5.60
CA ARG A 15 33.72 1.01 -6.52
C ARG A 15 32.92 2.15 -5.90
N SER A 16 33.46 3.35 -5.98
CA SER A 16 32.79 4.57 -5.51
C SER A 16 32.46 5.46 -6.69
N LEU A 17 31.24 5.98 -6.72
CA LEU A 17 30.78 6.99 -7.68
C LEU A 17 29.86 7.97 -6.94
N ASP A 18 30.16 9.26 -7.04
CA ASP A 18 29.43 10.36 -6.41
C ASP A 18 29.21 10.15 -4.89
N ASN A 19 27.97 9.96 -4.45
CA ASN A 19 27.58 9.73 -3.06
C ASN A 19 27.49 8.25 -2.68
N ILE A 20 27.65 7.32 -3.63
CA ILE A 20 27.45 5.88 -3.43
C ILE A 20 28.78 5.11 -3.52
N ARG A 21 29.00 4.25 -2.53
CA ARG A 21 29.96 3.15 -2.58
C ARG A 21 29.22 1.85 -2.86
N ARG A 22 29.68 1.12 -3.86
CA ARG A 22 29.21 -0.23 -4.19
C ARG A 22 30.28 -1.25 -3.84
N ILE A 23 29.91 -2.23 -3.03
CA ILE A 23 30.70 -3.42 -2.75
C ILE A 23 30.01 -4.59 -3.43
N SER A 24 30.66 -5.18 -4.43
CA SER A 24 30.15 -6.33 -5.18
C SER A 24 30.95 -7.57 -4.83
N GLY A 25 30.32 -8.74 -4.84
CA GLY A 25 31.00 -10.01 -4.63
C GLY A 25 30.01 -11.13 -4.46
N PHE A 26 30.36 -12.12 -3.64
CA PHE A 26 29.49 -13.27 -3.40
C PHE A 26 29.31 -13.53 -1.91
N ILE A 27 28.12 -13.97 -1.54
CA ILE A 27 27.85 -14.54 -0.22
C ILE A 27 27.42 -15.99 -0.40
N LYS A 28 27.83 -16.85 0.53
CA LYS A 28 27.43 -18.25 0.49
C LYS A 28 25.94 -18.37 0.80
N VAL A 29 25.27 -19.38 0.25
CA VAL A 29 23.87 -19.71 0.60
C VAL A 29 23.68 -19.84 2.12
N ARG A 30 24.62 -20.47 2.84
CA ARG A 30 24.57 -20.52 4.32
C ARG A 30 24.83 -19.17 5.00
N GLY A 31 25.54 -18.25 4.34
CA GLY A 31 25.74 -16.87 4.80
C GLY A 31 24.46 -16.03 4.78
N MET A 32 23.47 -16.44 3.98
CA MET A 32 22.15 -15.79 3.95
C MET A 32 21.31 -16.01 5.20
N ILE A 33 21.68 -16.94 6.08
CA ILE A 33 20.89 -17.27 7.27
C ILE A 33 20.74 -16.04 8.18
N ASP A 34 21.83 -15.34 8.45
CA ASP A 34 21.79 -14.15 9.32
C ASP A 34 20.97 -13.04 8.66
N LEU A 35 21.19 -12.85 7.35
CA LEU A 35 20.46 -11.86 6.56
C LEU A 35 18.95 -12.11 6.56
N ILE A 36 18.49 -13.34 6.31
CA ILE A 36 17.05 -13.69 6.31
C ILE A 36 16.47 -13.67 7.73
N THR A 37 17.29 -13.92 8.74
CA THR A 37 16.85 -13.87 10.14
C THR A 37 16.54 -12.43 10.53
N GLU A 38 17.48 -11.52 10.27
CA GLU A 38 17.43 -10.13 10.73
C GLU A 38 16.64 -9.20 9.80
N LEU A 39 16.58 -9.50 8.50
CA LEU A 39 15.88 -8.68 7.51
C LEU A 39 14.48 -9.22 7.17
N ASP A 40 13.62 -8.30 6.74
CA ASP A 40 12.43 -8.55 5.94
C ASP A 40 12.63 -8.00 4.51
N LEU A 41 11.60 -8.10 3.66
CA LEU A 41 11.53 -7.50 2.33
C LEU A 41 10.77 -6.18 2.37
N ASP A 42 10.88 -5.42 3.46
CA ASP A 42 10.20 -4.14 3.63
C ASP A 42 10.73 -3.09 2.65
N ALA A 43 12.06 -2.96 2.56
CA ALA A 43 12.75 -2.14 1.56
C ALA A 43 12.63 -2.61 0.11
N ASN A 44 12.11 -3.82 -0.09
CA ASN A 44 11.76 -4.25 -1.43
C ASN A 44 10.37 -3.69 -1.80
N PRO A 45 10.25 -2.92 -2.90
CA PRO A 45 8.98 -2.37 -3.36
C PRO A 45 8.02 -3.48 -3.82
N ARG A 46 8.51 -4.71 -3.98
CA ARG A 46 7.70 -5.88 -4.28
C ARG A 46 7.71 -6.88 -3.13
N SER A 47 6.53 -7.41 -2.84
CA SER A 47 6.45 -8.60 -2.01
C SER A 47 6.86 -9.83 -2.83
N ALA A 48 7.74 -10.67 -2.28
CA ALA A 48 8.14 -11.91 -2.94
C ALA A 48 7.07 -13.00 -2.78
N LYS A 49 6.79 -13.71 -3.88
CA LYS A 49 5.87 -14.85 -3.95
C LYS A 49 6.49 -15.97 -4.77
N ARG A 50 6.19 -17.22 -4.43
CA ARG A 50 6.59 -18.41 -5.20
C ARG A 50 6.11 -18.30 -6.65
N SER A 51 7.00 -18.67 -7.55
CA SER A 51 6.82 -18.68 -9.00
C SER A 51 7.75 -19.72 -9.63
N SER A 52 7.70 -19.89 -10.96
CA SER A 52 8.68 -20.70 -11.70
C SER A 52 10.11 -20.26 -11.41
N VAL A 53 10.35 -18.95 -11.34
CA VAL A 53 11.66 -18.37 -11.01
C VAL A 53 12.18 -18.88 -9.67
N THR A 54 11.34 -18.92 -8.62
CA THR A 54 11.77 -19.46 -7.32
C THR A 54 12.10 -20.95 -7.38
N ALA A 55 11.39 -21.72 -8.21
CA ALA A 55 11.65 -23.15 -8.37
C ALA A 55 12.97 -23.39 -9.12
N GLU A 56 13.24 -22.65 -10.18
CA GLU A 56 14.48 -22.70 -10.96
C GLU A 56 15.72 -22.32 -10.11
N ILE A 57 15.57 -21.34 -9.22
CA ILE A 57 16.64 -20.95 -8.28
C ILE A 57 16.93 -22.08 -7.29
N ILE A 58 15.89 -22.69 -6.68
CA ILE A 58 16.06 -23.84 -5.77
C ILE A 58 16.73 -25.01 -6.51
N GLU A 59 16.28 -25.30 -7.73
CA GLU A 59 16.87 -26.34 -8.57
C GLU A 59 18.34 -26.05 -8.88
N THR A 60 18.68 -24.79 -9.17
CA THR A 60 20.07 -24.38 -9.40
C THR A 60 20.93 -24.61 -8.17
N ILE A 61 20.48 -24.23 -6.97
CA ILE A 61 21.20 -24.47 -5.71
C ILE A 61 21.44 -25.98 -5.47
N GLN A 62 20.45 -26.81 -5.79
CA GLN A 62 20.50 -28.26 -5.55
C GLN A 62 21.37 -29.00 -6.59
N LYS A 63 21.15 -28.72 -7.88
CA LYS A 63 21.69 -29.51 -8.99
C LYS A 63 22.97 -28.93 -9.58
N THR A 64 23.01 -27.61 -9.78
CA THR A 64 24.13 -26.91 -10.43
C THR A 64 24.59 -25.68 -9.64
N PRO A 65 24.97 -25.82 -8.36
CA PRO A 65 25.33 -24.70 -7.49
C PRO A 65 26.52 -23.89 -8.01
N GLU A 66 27.45 -24.52 -8.73
CA GLU A 66 28.57 -23.85 -9.40
C GLU A 66 28.14 -22.86 -10.48
N LEU A 67 26.95 -23.04 -11.06
CA LEU A 67 26.38 -22.13 -12.05
C LEU A 67 25.54 -21.01 -11.43
N TYR A 68 25.29 -21.04 -10.12
CA TYR A 68 24.41 -20.07 -9.47
C TYR A 68 24.88 -18.61 -9.64
N PRO A 69 26.19 -18.29 -9.51
CA PRO A 69 26.71 -16.95 -9.77
C PRO A 69 26.34 -16.36 -11.13
N PHE A 70 26.26 -17.22 -12.15
CA PHE A 70 26.08 -16.82 -13.54
C PHE A 70 24.61 -16.84 -13.97
N LYS A 71 23.78 -17.65 -13.30
CA LYS A 71 22.33 -17.74 -13.55
C LYS A 71 21.53 -16.68 -12.79
N SER A 72 22.08 -16.14 -11.72
CA SER A 72 21.36 -15.26 -10.80
C SER A 72 21.73 -13.80 -10.97
N LYS A 73 20.72 -12.91 -10.89
CA LYS A 73 20.92 -11.47 -10.68
C LYS A 73 21.38 -11.13 -9.26
N GLY A 74 21.41 -12.10 -8.35
CA GLY A 74 21.84 -11.91 -6.98
C GLY A 74 20.86 -11.13 -6.11
N ILE A 75 21.42 -10.41 -5.15
CA ILE A 75 20.72 -9.63 -4.13
C ILE A 75 21.36 -8.24 -4.07
N LEU A 76 20.53 -7.20 -3.99
CA LEU A 76 20.99 -5.83 -3.77
C LEU A 76 20.63 -5.40 -2.35
N LEU A 77 21.63 -4.97 -1.58
CA LEU A 77 21.47 -4.44 -0.24
C LEU A 77 21.74 -2.94 -0.22
N GLY A 78 21.00 -2.20 0.59
CA GLY A 78 21.28 -0.80 0.92
C GLY A 78 21.39 -0.63 2.43
N ALA A 79 22.44 0.03 2.91
CA ALA A 79 22.63 0.37 4.31
C ALA A 79 23.28 1.75 4.45
N SER A 80 22.69 2.62 5.27
CA SER A 80 23.17 3.97 5.56
C SER A 80 24.36 3.97 6.52
N ALA A 81 24.51 2.92 7.32
CA ALA A 81 25.62 2.76 8.26
C ALA A 81 26.34 1.44 8.02
N PHE A 82 27.66 1.51 7.81
CA PHE A 82 28.48 0.33 7.59
C PHE A 82 29.88 0.48 8.17
N GLN A 83 30.51 -0.66 8.47
CA GLN A 83 31.90 -0.75 8.86
C GLN A 83 32.57 -1.93 8.15
N GLU A 84 33.76 -1.71 7.59
CA GLU A 84 34.60 -2.80 7.11
C GLU A 84 35.41 -3.39 8.27
N LEU A 85 35.20 -4.68 8.57
CA LEU A 85 35.89 -5.41 9.63
C LEU A 85 37.16 -6.12 9.13
N GLY A 86 37.41 -6.07 7.81
CA GLY A 86 38.56 -6.65 7.15
C GLY A 86 38.33 -8.05 6.58
N ARG A 87 39.21 -8.42 5.64
CA ARG A 87 39.18 -9.69 4.88
C ARG A 87 37.86 -9.92 4.14
N GLY A 88 37.18 -8.87 3.67
CA GLY A 88 35.87 -8.98 3.02
C GLY A 88 34.71 -9.21 4.00
N SER A 89 34.86 -8.83 5.27
CA SER A 89 33.78 -8.89 6.26
C SER A 89 33.26 -7.48 6.51
N TYR A 90 31.95 -7.30 6.45
CA TYR A 90 31.28 -5.99 6.55
C TYR A 90 30.19 -6.06 7.61
N GLU A 91 30.21 -5.13 8.55
CA GLU A 91 29.09 -4.89 9.45
C GLU A 91 28.15 -3.87 8.81
N LEU A 92 26.88 -4.21 8.69
CA LEU A 92 25.82 -3.36 8.15
C LEU A 92 24.82 -3.05 9.24
N ASN A 93 24.46 -1.78 9.37
CA ASN A 93 23.39 -1.31 10.24
C ASN A 93 22.35 -0.58 9.40
N PHE A 94 21.09 -0.96 9.61
CA PHE A 94 19.94 -0.49 8.85
C PHE A 94 19.09 0.34 9.80
N LYS A 95 19.20 1.66 9.69
CA LYS A 95 18.51 2.58 10.59
C LYS A 95 17.02 2.59 10.27
N ASP A 96 16.68 2.65 8.99
CA ASP A 96 15.31 2.53 8.51
C ASP A 96 15.09 1.25 7.70
N ARG A 97 14.29 0.33 8.24
CA ARG A 97 13.92 -0.92 7.56
C ARG A 97 12.96 -0.72 6.39
N LYS A 98 12.29 0.43 6.32
CA LYS A 98 11.50 0.78 5.14
C LYS A 98 12.45 1.08 4.00
N LEU A 99 13.42 1.97 4.10
CA LEU A 99 14.30 2.30 2.98
C LEU A 99 15.50 1.35 2.80
N GLU A 100 16.00 0.78 3.88
CA GLU A 100 17.25 0.02 3.93
C GLU A 100 17.01 -1.48 4.16
N GLY A 101 17.87 -2.32 3.60
CA GLY A 101 17.74 -3.77 3.64
C GLY A 101 17.86 -4.38 2.26
N ILE A 102 16.99 -5.32 1.93
CA ILE A 102 16.97 -6.02 0.63
C ILE A 102 16.20 -5.19 -0.40
N LEU A 103 16.92 -4.39 -1.18
CA LEU A 103 16.35 -3.51 -2.22
C LEU A 103 15.89 -4.32 -3.46
N ASP A 104 16.64 -5.35 -3.82
CA ASP A 104 16.32 -6.24 -4.96
C ASP A 104 16.78 -7.68 -4.67
N GLY A 105 16.19 -8.64 -5.37
CA GLY A 105 16.46 -10.07 -5.18
C GLY A 105 15.45 -10.78 -4.27
N GLY A 106 14.22 -10.26 -4.14
CA GLY A 106 13.17 -10.88 -3.32
C GLY A 106 12.88 -12.35 -3.68
N HIS A 107 12.87 -12.71 -4.97
CA HIS A 107 12.72 -14.12 -5.40
C HIS A 107 13.93 -14.98 -5.04
N ASN A 108 15.15 -14.45 -5.18
CA ASN A 108 16.38 -15.13 -4.75
C ASN A 108 16.34 -15.41 -3.25
N THR A 109 16.05 -14.37 -2.47
CA THR A 109 15.99 -14.46 -1.01
C THR A 109 14.91 -15.44 -0.56
N LEU A 110 13.70 -15.39 -1.16
CA LEU A 110 12.62 -16.34 -0.87
C LEU A 110 13.02 -17.78 -1.24
N ALA A 111 13.61 -18.00 -2.42
CA ALA A 111 14.03 -19.32 -2.88
C ALA A 111 15.11 -19.92 -1.97
N ILE A 112 16.12 -19.13 -1.61
CA ILE A 112 17.17 -19.53 -0.66
C ILE A 112 16.55 -19.87 0.70
N GLY A 113 15.63 -19.03 1.21
CA GLY A 113 14.95 -19.27 2.48
C GLY A 113 14.18 -20.59 2.49
N LEU A 114 13.44 -20.88 1.42
CA LEU A 114 12.70 -22.14 1.26
C LEU A 114 13.62 -23.36 1.13
N TYR A 115 14.73 -23.24 0.42
CA TYR A 115 15.75 -24.28 0.33
C TYR A 115 16.37 -24.58 1.71
N LEU A 116 16.77 -23.55 2.45
CA LEU A 116 17.35 -23.71 3.80
C LEU A 116 16.36 -24.30 4.80
N LEU A 117 15.06 -23.96 4.71
CA LEU A 117 14.02 -24.60 5.52
C LEU A 117 13.86 -26.09 5.21
N ALA A 118 13.97 -26.49 3.93
CA ALA A 118 13.97 -27.90 3.56
C ALA A 118 15.18 -28.63 4.15
N GLU A 119 16.38 -28.05 4.06
CA GLU A 119 17.60 -28.58 4.67
C GLU A 119 17.54 -28.62 6.20
N ALA A 120 16.79 -27.72 6.83
CA ALA A 120 16.52 -27.71 8.26
C ALA A 120 15.48 -28.75 8.70
N GLY A 121 14.94 -29.54 7.76
CA GLY A 121 14.01 -30.64 8.03
C GLY A 121 12.53 -30.27 8.01
N VAL A 122 12.17 -29.08 7.50
CA VAL A 122 10.75 -28.69 7.41
C VAL A 122 10.04 -29.55 6.36
N PRO A 123 8.91 -30.20 6.69
CA PRO A 123 8.23 -31.10 5.76
C PRO A 123 7.76 -30.41 4.47
N HIS A 124 7.87 -31.10 3.34
CA HIS A 124 7.48 -30.59 2.02
C HIS A 124 6.03 -30.05 1.99
N LYS A 125 5.11 -30.69 2.73
CA LYS A 125 3.72 -30.22 2.84
C LYS A 125 3.61 -28.83 3.49
N ALA A 126 4.43 -28.54 4.51
CA ALA A 126 4.46 -27.23 5.15
C ALA A 126 5.11 -26.19 4.23
N LEU A 127 6.22 -26.54 3.57
CA LEU A 127 6.87 -25.69 2.57
C LEU A 127 5.91 -25.33 1.44
N GLY A 128 5.15 -26.29 0.92
CA GLY A 128 4.17 -26.06 -0.15
C GLY A 128 3.06 -25.06 0.20
N LYS A 129 2.80 -24.85 1.49
CA LYS A 129 1.86 -23.82 1.98
C LYS A 129 2.50 -22.43 2.11
N ALA A 130 3.83 -22.34 2.25
CA ALA A 130 4.54 -21.07 2.33
C ALA A 130 4.78 -20.48 0.94
N ARG A 131 3.75 -19.83 0.37
CA ARG A 131 3.77 -19.24 -0.97
C ARG A 131 4.33 -17.83 -1.00
N THR A 132 4.29 -17.11 0.11
CA THR A 132 4.76 -15.72 0.24
C THR A 132 5.92 -15.61 1.20
N TRP A 133 6.64 -14.49 1.15
CA TRP A 133 7.68 -14.15 2.13
C TRP A 133 7.16 -14.21 3.58
N LYS A 134 6.01 -13.61 3.87
CA LYS A 134 5.41 -13.60 5.22
C LYS A 134 5.14 -15.01 5.75
N GLU A 135 4.61 -15.90 4.89
CA GLU A 135 4.38 -17.30 5.28
C GLU A 135 5.69 -18.07 5.46
N MET A 136 6.72 -17.77 4.66
CA MET A 136 8.05 -18.34 4.81
C MET A 136 8.70 -17.88 6.12
N LYS A 137 8.67 -16.59 6.47
CA LYS A 137 9.18 -16.05 7.74
C LYS A 137 8.52 -16.69 8.97
N LYS A 138 7.21 -16.94 8.92
CA LYS A 138 6.51 -17.71 9.97
C LYS A 138 7.07 -19.12 10.17
N LEU A 139 7.50 -19.80 9.09
CA LEU A 139 8.20 -21.09 9.21
C LEU A 139 9.65 -20.91 9.65
N TRP A 140 10.32 -19.85 9.21
CA TRP A 140 11.69 -19.48 9.58
C TRP A 140 11.84 -19.32 11.08
N GLU A 141 11.00 -18.48 11.70
CA GLU A 141 11.01 -18.22 13.14
C GLU A 141 10.84 -19.50 13.96
N LYS A 142 9.94 -20.39 13.54
CA LYS A 142 9.70 -21.69 14.19
C LYS A 142 10.88 -22.66 14.09
N ASN A 143 11.77 -22.46 13.12
CA ASN A 143 12.88 -23.39 12.83
C ASN A 143 14.26 -22.73 13.00
N ILE A 144 14.34 -21.56 13.63
CA ILE A 144 15.55 -20.76 13.72
C ILE A 144 16.75 -21.52 14.30
N LEU A 145 16.52 -22.38 15.31
CA LEU A 145 17.57 -23.18 15.93
C LEU A 145 18.17 -24.20 14.96
N ASN A 146 17.35 -24.81 14.10
CA ASN A 146 17.83 -25.77 13.10
C ASN A 146 18.52 -25.06 11.94
N LEU A 147 18.01 -23.90 11.54
CA LEU A 147 18.64 -23.06 10.52
C LEU A 147 20.04 -22.61 10.96
N LYS A 148 20.20 -22.15 12.20
CA LYS A 148 21.53 -21.74 12.73
C LYS A 148 22.58 -22.87 12.66
N LYS A 149 22.18 -24.14 12.82
CA LYS A 149 23.08 -25.30 12.67
C LYS A 149 23.62 -25.45 11.25
N LEU A 150 22.90 -24.97 10.23
CA LEU A 150 23.36 -25.06 8.83
C LEU A 150 24.55 -24.13 8.54
N LYS A 151 24.78 -23.08 9.33
CA LYS A 151 25.91 -22.14 9.13
C LYS A 151 27.27 -22.86 9.15
N THR A 152 27.42 -23.88 10.00
CA THR A 152 28.66 -24.65 10.12
C THR A 152 28.71 -25.88 9.20
N LYS A 153 27.60 -26.25 8.56
CA LYS A 153 27.49 -27.43 7.70
C LYS A 153 27.92 -27.12 6.27
N ALA A 154 29.19 -27.33 5.95
CA ALA A 154 29.72 -27.17 4.59
C ALA A 154 29.10 -28.19 3.63
N SER A 155 28.75 -27.74 2.43
CA SER A 155 28.27 -28.59 1.32
C SER A 155 28.34 -27.81 0.02
N ARG A 156 28.37 -28.49 -1.13
CA ARG A 156 28.38 -27.83 -2.45
C ARG A 156 27.23 -26.83 -2.62
N SER A 157 26.05 -27.15 -2.10
CA SER A 157 24.87 -26.28 -2.16
C SER A 157 24.86 -25.18 -1.10
N HIS A 158 25.36 -25.45 0.11
CA HIS A 158 25.47 -24.42 1.16
C HIS A 158 26.57 -23.40 0.89
N ASP A 159 27.63 -23.82 0.19
CA ASP A 159 28.73 -22.99 -0.26
C ASP A 159 28.52 -22.42 -1.68
N ALA A 160 27.34 -22.66 -2.29
CA ALA A 160 26.97 -22.01 -3.53
C ALA A 160 27.02 -20.48 -3.37
N MET A 161 27.63 -19.82 -4.35
CA MET A 161 27.93 -18.39 -4.32
C MET A 161 26.74 -17.61 -4.87
N VAL A 162 26.07 -16.84 -4.01
CA VAL A 162 25.00 -15.92 -4.34
C VAL A 162 25.63 -14.57 -4.66
N PRO A 163 25.45 -14.02 -5.87
CA PRO A 163 25.94 -12.67 -6.17
C PRO A 163 25.28 -11.66 -5.23
N VAL A 164 26.08 -10.73 -4.69
CA VAL A 164 25.59 -9.65 -3.84
C VAL A 164 26.20 -8.32 -4.27
N GLU A 165 25.37 -7.29 -4.28
CA GLU A 165 25.77 -5.90 -4.38
C GLU A 165 25.33 -5.20 -3.08
N ILE A 166 26.23 -4.49 -2.41
CA ILE A 166 25.95 -3.71 -1.20
C ILE A 166 26.19 -2.24 -1.54
N LEU A 167 25.16 -1.42 -1.42
CA LEU A 167 25.23 0.03 -1.55
C LEU A 167 25.32 0.63 -0.16
N VAL A 168 26.32 1.48 0.03
CA VAL A 168 26.55 2.24 1.26
C VAL A 168 26.96 3.66 0.89
N PRO A 169 26.80 4.66 1.76
CA PRO A 169 27.23 6.02 1.45
C PRO A 169 28.77 6.11 1.34
N ASN A 170 29.27 7.03 0.52
CA ASN A 170 30.71 7.23 0.37
C ASN A 170 31.35 7.85 1.63
N HIS A 171 30.60 8.70 2.32
CA HIS A 171 30.98 9.38 3.56
C HIS A 171 29.92 9.18 4.63
N SER A 172 30.28 9.40 5.89
CA SER A 172 29.43 9.12 7.06
C SER A 172 28.76 10.36 7.66
N ASP A 173 28.94 11.54 7.06
CA ASP A 173 28.23 12.76 7.44
C ASP A 173 26.75 12.69 7.03
N GLU A 174 25.92 13.49 7.71
CA GLU A 174 24.46 13.49 7.53
C GLU A 174 24.05 13.83 6.10
N GLU A 175 24.64 14.86 5.49
CA GLU A 175 24.33 15.27 4.11
C GLU A 175 24.58 14.14 3.10
N SER A 176 25.69 13.41 3.24
CA SER A 176 26.00 12.25 2.41
C SER A 176 25.03 11.09 2.62
N ILE A 177 24.58 10.87 3.87
CA ILE A 177 23.60 9.83 4.20
C ILE A 177 22.24 10.17 3.59
N ASP A 178 21.78 11.42 3.68
CA ASP A 178 20.48 11.85 3.15
C ASP A 178 20.44 11.78 1.62
N SER A 179 21.54 12.23 1.00
CA SER A 179 21.76 12.11 -0.44
C SER A 179 21.75 10.65 -0.89
N PHE A 180 22.39 9.76 -0.11
CA PHE A 180 22.39 8.32 -0.36
C PHE A 180 20.98 7.71 -0.23
N LEU A 181 20.23 8.03 0.83
CA LEU A 181 18.88 7.52 1.07
C LEU A 181 17.92 7.91 -0.07
N SER A 182 18.02 9.14 -0.54
CA SER A 182 17.28 9.62 -1.72
C SER A 182 17.65 8.83 -2.98
N SER A 183 18.94 8.49 -3.15
CA SER A 183 19.44 7.77 -4.31
C SER A 183 19.04 6.28 -4.30
N ILE A 184 19.09 5.61 -3.14
CA ILE A 184 18.75 4.18 -3.07
C ILE A 184 17.28 3.91 -3.38
N LEU A 185 16.38 4.85 -3.07
CA LEU A 185 14.97 4.79 -3.46
C LEU A 185 14.81 4.70 -4.98
N LEU A 186 15.50 5.59 -5.72
CA LEU A 186 15.48 5.61 -7.18
C LEU A 186 16.14 4.37 -7.78
N ILE A 187 17.27 3.92 -7.21
CA ILE A 187 17.96 2.71 -7.65
C ILE A 187 17.10 1.48 -7.43
N CYS A 188 16.47 1.37 -6.26
CA CYS A 188 15.57 0.29 -5.92
C CYS A 188 14.41 0.24 -6.91
N ALA A 189 13.83 1.39 -7.26
CA ALA A 189 12.78 1.47 -8.27
C ALA A 189 13.27 1.01 -9.65
N ALA A 190 14.45 1.46 -10.09
CA ALA A 190 15.02 1.13 -11.40
C ALA A 190 15.42 -0.35 -11.54
N ARG A 191 16.00 -0.95 -10.48
CA ARG A 191 16.43 -2.37 -10.49
C ARG A 191 15.26 -3.34 -10.55
N ASN A 192 14.11 -2.94 -10.01
CA ASN A 192 12.88 -3.72 -10.05
C ASN A 192 12.12 -3.60 -11.39
N ASN A 193 12.64 -2.90 -12.41
CA ASN A 193 11.88 -2.48 -13.60
C ASN A 193 11.73 -3.55 -14.72
N ASN A 194 11.88 -4.86 -14.46
CA ASN A 194 11.52 -5.90 -15.47
C ASN A 194 10.02 -5.83 -15.87
N VAL A 195 9.21 -5.16 -15.04
CA VAL A 195 7.86 -4.63 -15.29
C VAL A 195 7.82 -3.28 -14.58
N GLN A 196 7.22 -2.23 -15.14
CA GLN A 196 7.18 -0.90 -14.50
C GLN A 196 6.56 -0.97 -13.10
N LEU A 197 7.30 -0.52 -12.07
CA LEU A 197 6.72 -0.34 -10.74
C LEU A 197 5.61 0.70 -10.82
N LYS A 198 4.46 0.38 -10.22
CA LYS A 198 3.35 1.32 -10.20
C LYS A 198 3.68 2.50 -9.29
N ASN A 199 3.30 3.71 -9.67
CA ASN A 199 3.57 4.94 -8.93
C ASN A 199 3.13 4.84 -7.46
N GLU A 200 2.00 4.19 -7.18
CA GLU A 200 1.53 3.99 -5.80
C GLU A 200 2.50 3.18 -4.93
N THR A 201 3.26 2.25 -5.50
CA THR A 201 4.24 1.46 -4.74
C THR A 201 5.42 2.34 -4.34
N ILE A 202 5.86 3.22 -5.25
CA ILE A 202 6.94 4.17 -4.98
C ILE A 202 6.47 5.19 -3.92
N ALA A 203 5.25 5.71 -4.07
CA ALA A 203 4.63 6.61 -3.09
C ALA A 203 4.61 6.01 -1.68
N ASN A 204 4.20 4.74 -1.58
CA ASN A 204 4.15 4.03 -0.31
C ASN A 204 5.54 3.86 0.31
N GLN A 205 6.54 3.58 -0.53
CA GLN A 205 7.93 3.41 -0.12
C GLN A 205 8.55 4.73 0.38
N ASP A 206 8.16 5.84 -0.23
CA ASP A 206 8.53 7.20 0.17
C ASP A 206 7.76 7.69 1.42
N GLY A 207 6.92 6.85 2.05
CA GLY A 207 6.20 7.22 3.27
C GLY A 207 5.00 8.16 3.06
N ILE A 208 4.60 8.46 1.81
CA ILE A 208 3.49 9.38 1.48
C ILE A 208 2.18 8.97 2.17
N PHE A 209 1.97 7.67 2.39
CA PHE A 209 0.74 7.14 2.97
C PHE A 209 0.80 6.96 4.49
N ASP A 210 1.89 7.34 5.16
CA ASP A 210 2.10 6.96 6.56
C ASP A 210 1.15 7.67 7.52
N SER A 211 0.95 8.98 7.40
CA SER A 211 -0.06 9.72 8.18
C SER A 211 -1.49 9.17 7.99
N LEU A 212 -1.83 8.77 6.76
CA LEU A 212 -3.10 8.09 6.47
C LEU A 212 -3.17 6.72 7.14
N LYS A 213 -2.10 5.91 7.12
CA LYS A 213 -2.10 4.61 7.80
C LYS A 213 -2.26 4.76 9.30
N GLU A 214 -1.62 5.77 9.91
CA GLU A 214 -1.70 6.08 11.34
C GLU A 214 -3.12 6.43 11.78
N SER A 215 -3.85 7.17 10.93
CA SER A 215 -5.24 7.56 11.16
C SER A 215 -6.24 6.39 10.98
N LEU A 216 -5.78 5.22 10.53
CA LEU A 216 -6.64 4.07 10.22
C LEU A 216 -6.50 2.93 11.21
N PRO A 217 -7.61 2.26 11.56
CA PRO A 217 -7.56 1.00 12.30
C PRO A 217 -6.89 -0.11 11.48
N ASN A 218 -6.29 -1.07 12.20
CA ASN A 218 -5.50 -2.16 11.59
C ASN A 218 -6.26 -2.96 10.53
N TYR A 219 -7.54 -3.25 10.74
CA TYR A 219 -8.33 -4.05 9.80
C TYR A 219 -8.50 -3.38 8.43
N ILE A 220 -8.56 -2.04 8.38
CA ILE A 220 -8.56 -1.29 7.11
C ILE A 220 -7.16 -1.30 6.51
N ARG A 221 -6.15 -0.99 7.32
CA ARG A 221 -4.75 -0.93 6.87
C ARG A 221 -4.30 -2.24 6.21
N GLU A 222 -4.69 -3.38 6.74
CA GLU A 222 -4.37 -4.70 6.19
C GLU A 222 -5.20 -5.07 4.95
N ALA A 223 -6.38 -4.48 4.77
CA ALA A 223 -7.22 -4.71 3.60
C ALA A 223 -6.69 -4.03 2.33
N ILE A 224 -5.92 -2.95 2.47
CA ILE A 224 -5.37 -2.17 1.34
C ILE A 224 -4.08 -2.79 0.79
N ILE A 225 -3.98 -2.85 -0.54
CA ILE A 225 -2.78 -3.26 -1.26
C ILE A 225 -1.88 -2.02 -1.45
N TRP A 226 -0.94 -1.84 -0.53
CA TRP A 226 -0.01 -0.69 -0.51
C TRP A 226 1.19 -0.83 -1.47
N LYS A 227 1.60 -2.06 -1.78
CA LYS A 227 2.73 -2.33 -2.68
C LYS A 227 2.43 -3.44 -3.67
N THR A 228 3.20 -3.48 -4.76
CA THR A 228 3.03 -4.50 -5.81
C THR A 228 3.23 -5.91 -5.22
N ASN A 229 2.29 -6.83 -5.54
CA ASN A 229 2.19 -8.17 -4.94
C ASN A 229 1.96 -8.19 -3.41
N GLY A 230 1.64 -7.05 -2.80
CA GLY A 230 1.32 -6.95 -1.39
C GLY A 230 0.09 -7.78 -0.99
N SER A 231 -0.02 -8.03 0.31
CA SER A 231 -1.25 -8.56 0.90
C SER A 231 -2.38 -7.53 0.84
N GLY A 232 -3.61 -7.99 1.01
CA GLY A 232 -4.81 -7.17 0.93
C GLY A 232 -5.64 -7.49 -0.32
N ARG A 233 -6.78 -6.82 -0.43
CA ARG A 233 -7.79 -7.04 -1.49
C ARG A 233 -8.23 -5.74 -2.16
N ILE A 234 -8.02 -4.60 -1.53
CA ILE A 234 -8.46 -3.29 -2.02
C ILE A 234 -7.28 -2.57 -2.67
N PRO A 235 -7.32 -2.26 -3.98
CA PRO A 235 -6.30 -1.43 -4.60
C PRO A 235 -6.23 -0.06 -3.92
N VAL A 236 -5.03 0.40 -3.55
CA VAL A 236 -4.84 1.70 -2.85
C VAL A 236 -5.48 2.87 -3.56
N GLY A 237 -5.44 2.92 -4.89
CA GLY A 237 -6.08 4.01 -5.61
C GLY A 237 -7.62 4.01 -5.50
N ASN A 238 -8.26 2.84 -5.41
CA ASN A 238 -9.70 2.76 -5.14
C ASN A 238 -10.01 3.27 -3.73
N PHE A 239 -9.15 2.95 -2.76
CA PHE A 239 -9.26 3.47 -1.41
C PHE A 239 -9.06 5.00 -1.36
N LEU A 240 -8.04 5.52 -2.03
CA LEU A 240 -7.81 6.97 -2.11
C LEU A 240 -8.99 7.73 -2.74
N SER A 241 -9.73 7.12 -3.67
CA SER A 241 -10.96 7.74 -4.18
C SER A 241 -12.01 8.01 -3.09
N LEU A 242 -12.00 7.25 -1.98
CA LEU A 242 -12.84 7.50 -0.81
C LEU A 242 -12.18 8.44 0.19
N VAL A 243 -10.86 8.40 0.35
CA VAL A 243 -10.09 9.38 1.16
C VAL A 243 -10.32 10.81 0.67
N TRP A 244 -10.52 10.98 -0.64
CA TRP A 244 -10.86 12.28 -1.22
C TRP A 244 -12.25 12.81 -0.84
N VAL A 245 -13.14 12.02 -0.23
CA VAL A 245 -14.44 12.48 0.25
C VAL A 245 -14.26 13.59 1.29
N PRO A 246 -13.64 13.34 2.48
CA PRO A 246 -13.41 14.38 3.47
C PRO A 246 -12.38 15.42 3.01
N LEU A 247 -11.28 15.01 2.36
CA LEU A 247 -10.29 15.97 1.84
C LEU A 247 -10.90 16.99 0.89
N GLY A 248 -11.97 16.65 0.16
CA GLY A 248 -12.65 17.58 -0.72
C GLY A 248 -13.35 18.76 -0.02
N LYS A 249 -13.40 18.75 1.31
CA LYS A 249 -13.89 19.85 2.14
C LYS A 249 -12.78 20.60 2.87
N VAL A 250 -11.52 20.39 2.52
CA VAL A 250 -10.41 21.24 2.96
C VAL A 250 -10.33 22.51 2.12
N ASP A 251 -9.82 23.60 2.69
CA ASP A 251 -9.55 24.85 1.97
C ASP A 251 -8.19 24.79 1.25
N PHE A 252 -8.21 24.43 -0.04
CA PHE A 252 -6.98 24.31 -0.83
C PHE A 252 -6.35 25.66 -1.18
N SER A 253 -7.05 26.78 -1.00
CA SER A 253 -6.45 28.12 -1.21
C SER A 253 -5.32 28.41 -0.23
N LYS A 254 -5.30 27.69 0.90
CA LYS A 254 -4.26 27.79 1.95
C LYS A 254 -3.12 26.79 1.75
N VAL A 255 -3.15 25.97 0.70
CA VAL A 255 -2.09 25.01 0.37
C VAL A 255 -1.05 25.70 -0.52
N VAL A 256 0.06 26.09 0.11
CA VAL A 256 1.16 26.85 -0.51
C VAL A 256 2.47 26.09 -0.45
N ASP A 257 3.41 26.47 -1.30
CA ASP A 257 4.82 26.05 -1.23
C ASP A 257 5.61 26.87 -0.21
N SER A 258 6.90 26.54 -0.06
CA SER A 258 7.86 27.24 0.81
C SER A 258 7.99 28.74 0.53
N GLU A 259 7.66 29.20 -0.68
CA GLU A 259 7.67 30.61 -1.07
C GLU A 259 6.29 31.29 -0.86
N GLY A 260 5.30 30.57 -0.32
CA GLY A 260 3.95 31.05 -0.10
C GLY A 260 3.08 31.09 -1.36
N LYS A 261 3.51 30.47 -2.46
CA LYS A 261 2.76 30.41 -3.71
C LYS A 261 1.85 29.18 -3.73
N SER A 262 0.63 29.36 -4.24
CA SER A 262 -0.34 28.26 -4.36
C SER A 262 0.17 27.15 -5.29
N LYS A 263 0.10 25.90 -4.83
CA LYS A 263 0.49 24.72 -5.62
C LYS A 263 -0.56 24.29 -6.67
N ASN A 264 -1.66 25.04 -6.85
CA ASN A 264 -2.77 24.71 -7.75
C ASN A 264 -3.39 23.30 -7.51
N ILE A 265 -3.30 22.80 -6.27
CA ILE A 265 -3.91 21.53 -5.87
C ILE A 265 -5.40 21.79 -5.64
N THR A 266 -6.27 20.94 -6.17
CA THR A 266 -7.73 21.10 -6.08
C THR A 266 -8.43 19.84 -5.62
N PRO A 267 -9.56 19.93 -4.90
CA PRO A 267 -10.39 18.78 -4.57
C PRO A 267 -10.69 17.92 -5.79
N ILE A 268 -10.62 16.60 -5.65
CA ILE A 268 -11.03 15.70 -6.74
C ILE A 268 -12.57 15.68 -6.84
N PRO A 269 -13.17 15.97 -8.00
CA PRO A 269 -14.60 15.74 -8.24
C PRO A 269 -14.94 14.25 -8.23
N GLY A 270 -16.13 13.87 -7.74
CA GLY A 270 -16.49 12.45 -7.63
C GLY A 270 -16.45 11.68 -8.94
N SER A 271 -16.88 12.29 -10.04
CA SER A 271 -16.78 11.72 -11.38
C SER A 271 -15.34 11.43 -11.81
N GLN A 272 -14.40 12.31 -11.46
CA GLN A 272 -12.97 12.11 -11.70
C GLN A 272 -12.41 11.03 -10.78
N ALA A 273 -12.83 10.97 -9.51
CA ALA A 273 -12.40 9.93 -8.58
C ALA A 273 -12.87 8.52 -8.95
N TYR A 274 -14.05 8.42 -9.58
CA TYR A 274 -14.52 7.17 -10.17
C TYR A 274 -13.70 6.81 -11.42
N SER A 275 -13.50 7.77 -12.34
CA SER A 275 -12.95 7.51 -13.68
C SER A 275 -11.42 7.48 -13.77
N SER A 276 -10.72 8.11 -12.83
CA SER A 276 -9.26 8.25 -12.83
C SER A 276 -8.68 8.00 -11.43
N VAL A 277 -8.46 6.71 -11.15
CA VAL A 277 -7.83 6.25 -9.91
C VAL A 277 -6.36 6.72 -9.82
N SER A 278 -5.66 6.81 -10.95
CA SER A 278 -4.29 7.34 -11.01
C SER A 278 -4.21 8.81 -10.59
N GLU A 279 -5.22 9.61 -10.94
CA GLU A 279 -5.29 11.01 -10.52
C GLU A 279 -5.50 11.14 -9.00
N CYS A 280 -6.24 10.21 -8.39
CA CYS A 280 -6.40 10.15 -6.93
C CYS A 280 -5.08 9.95 -6.20
N ILE A 281 -4.21 9.08 -6.76
CA ILE A 281 -2.87 8.80 -6.22
C ILE A 281 -1.99 10.03 -6.41
N LYS A 282 -1.86 10.52 -7.66
CA LYS A 282 -0.99 11.64 -7.99
C LYS A 282 -1.30 12.86 -7.13
N ARG A 283 -2.57 13.26 -7.06
CA ARG A 283 -2.95 14.47 -6.33
C ARG A 283 -2.79 14.33 -4.82
N TYR A 284 -2.90 13.11 -4.30
CA TYR A 284 -2.62 12.85 -2.88
C TYR A 284 -1.12 12.97 -2.60
N GLN A 285 -0.26 12.46 -3.49
CA GLN A 285 1.19 12.68 -3.40
C GLN A 285 1.53 14.17 -3.43
N ASP A 286 1.01 14.91 -4.41
CA ASP A 286 1.24 16.36 -4.53
C ASP A 286 0.79 17.12 -3.27
N LEU A 287 -0.30 16.68 -2.64
CA LEU A 287 -0.83 17.26 -1.40
C LEU A 287 0.07 17.01 -0.19
N ILE A 288 0.50 15.76 0.02
CA ILE A 288 1.36 15.43 1.15
C ILE A 288 2.73 16.09 0.97
N SER A 289 3.31 16.08 -0.23
CA SER A 289 4.60 16.69 -0.53
C SER A 289 4.58 18.24 -0.60
N ALA A 290 3.49 18.90 -0.20
CA ALA A 290 3.45 20.36 -0.08
C ALA A 290 3.97 20.82 1.28
N ASP A 291 4.87 21.80 1.30
CA ASP A 291 5.57 22.28 2.50
C ASP A 291 4.63 22.84 3.59
N SER A 292 3.49 23.42 3.16
CA SER A 292 2.43 23.87 4.08
C SER A 292 1.64 22.73 4.73
N ILE A 293 1.81 21.49 4.27
CA ILE A 293 1.02 20.33 4.68
C ILE A 293 1.83 19.39 5.54
N SER A 294 3.03 19.03 5.10
CA SER A 294 3.91 18.15 5.83
C SER A 294 5.38 18.54 5.63
N GLN A 295 6.25 17.95 6.44
CA GLN A 295 7.70 18.02 6.24
C GLN A 295 8.24 16.59 6.19
N LYS A 296 9.24 16.37 5.35
CA LYS A 296 9.99 15.12 5.36
C LYS A 296 10.78 15.02 6.67
N SER A 297 10.70 13.89 7.37
CA SER A 297 11.48 13.66 8.60
C SER A 297 12.98 13.82 8.33
N ASP A 298 13.77 14.14 9.37
CA ASP A 298 15.22 14.35 9.24
C ASP A 298 15.93 13.14 8.64
N ASP A 299 15.44 11.92 8.89
CA ASP A 299 15.98 10.69 8.32
C ASP A 299 15.50 10.39 6.88
N MET A 300 14.69 11.27 6.29
CA MET A 300 14.12 11.17 4.94
C MET A 300 13.20 9.95 4.70
N THR A 301 12.68 9.35 5.77
CA THR A 301 11.92 8.09 5.68
C THR A 301 10.41 8.29 5.68
N THR A 302 9.92 9.36 6.31
CA THR A 302 8.49 9.60 6.53
C THR A 302 8.12 11.05 6.23
N TRP A 303 6.82 11.29 6.09
CA TRP A 303 6.25 12.63 5.93
C TRP A 303 5.43 12.96 7.18
N GLU A 304 5.92 13.90 7.98
CA GLU A 304 5.29 14.35 9.22
C GLU A 304 4.25 15.43 8.92
N LEU A 305 2.98 15.10 9.15
CA LEU A 305 1.87 16.00 8.85
C LEU A 305 1.80 17.15 9.87
N LYS A 306 1.75 18.39 9.37
CA LYS A 306 1.63 19.62 10.17
C LYS A 306 0.23 20.23 10.11
N SER A 307 -0.50 19.94 9.03
CA SER A 307 -1.79 20.58 8.76
C SER A 307 -2.94 19.91 9.52
N MET A 308 -3.46 20.58 10.55
CA MET A 308 -4.65 20.12 11.30
C MET A 308 -5.90 19.92 10.40
N PRO A 309 -6.18 20.80 9.40
CA PRO A 309 -7.26 20.54 8.45
C PRO A 309 -7.10 19.23 7.65
N ILE A 310 -5.87 18.87 7.28
CA ILE A 310 -5.62 17.59 6.60
C ILE A 310 -5.75 16.43 7.58
N GLN A 311 -5.17 16.54 8.78
CA GLN A 311 -5.26 15.48 9.80
C GLN A 311 -6.73 15.17 10.14
N SER A 312 -7.53 16.18 10.46
CA SER A 312 -8.96 16.00 10.76
C SER A 312 -9.73 15.38 9.58
N ALA A 313 -9.33 15.66 8.33
CA ALA A 313 -9.92 14.99 7.17
C ALA A 313 -9.52 13.50 7.07
N LEU A 314 -8.27 13.15 7.42
CA LEU A 314 -7.79 11.76 7.45
C LEU A 314 -8.46 10.95 8.57
N ASP A 315 -8.68 11.57 9.73
CA ASP A 315 -9.36 10.94 10.89
C ASP A 315 -10.81 10.53 10.56
N MET A 316 -11.47 11.26 9.66
CA MET A 316 -12.83 10.95 9.22
C MET A 316 -12.92 9.76 8.24
N VAL A 317 -11.78 9.25 7.73
CA VAL A 317 -11.78 8.20 6.68
C VAL A 317 -12.35 6.88 7.18
N GLU A 318 -12.15 6.52 8.45
CA GLU A 318 -12.74 5.30 9.02
C GLU A 318 -14.27 5.31 8.86
N ASP A 319 -14.93 6.42 9.20
CA ASP A 319 -16.37 6.55 9.05
C ASP A 319 -16.82 6.46 7.59
N VAL A 320 -16.05 7.02 6.66
CA VAL A 320 -16.31 6.87 5.22
C VAL A 320 -16.31 5.39 4.81
N THR A 321 -15.37 4.59 5.32
CA THR A 321 -15.34 3.15 5.02
C THR A 321 -16.50 2.38 5.64
N LYS A 322 -16.92 2.75 6.85
CA LYS A 322 -18.09 2.15 7.51
C LYS A 322 -19.38 2.50 6.77
N VAL A 323 -19.55 3.75 6.35
CA VAL A 323 -20.69 4.16 5.52
C VAL A 323 -20.69 3.45 4.18
N TYR A 324 -19.52 3.22 3.56
CA TYR A 324 -19.44 2.45 2.32
C TYR A 324 -20.08 1.07 2.49
N ASP A 325 -19.69 0.35 3.53
CA ASP A 325 -20.21 -0.98 3.80
C ASP A 325 -21.71 -0.96 4.16
N LEU A 326 -22.18 0.02 4.92
CA LEU A 326 -23.60 0.21 5.24
C LEU A 326 -24.46 0.47 4.00
N VAL A 327 -24.03 1.40 3.15
CA VAL A 327 -24.72 1.71 1.90
C VAL A 327 -24.69 0.48 0.99
N TYR A 328 -23.57 -0.22 0.92
CA TYR A 328 -23.42 -1.41 0.08
C TYR A 328 -24.39 -2.52 0.48
N GLN A 329 -24.57 -2.75 1.79
CA GLN A 329 -25.55 -3.70 2.34
C GLN A 329 -27.00 -3.23 2.18
N GLY A 330 -27.27 -1.93 2.33
CA GLY A 330 -28.62 -1.38 2.28
C GLY A 330 -29.12 -1.02 0.87
N TYR A 331 -28.25 -1.03 -0.14
CA TYR A 331 -28.53 -0.44 -1.46
C TYR A 331 -29.76 -1.05 -2.12
N LYS A 332 -29.86 -2.40 -2.11
CA LYS A 332 -30.97 -3.12 -2.76
C LYS A 332 -32.31 -2.70 -2.18
N ASP A 333 -32.43 -2.69 -0.85
CA ASP A 333 -33.68 -2.39 -0.16
C ASP A 333 -34.06 -0.92 -0.35
N ALA A 334 -33.09 -0.02 -0.27
CA ALA A 334 -33.29 1.40 -0.55
C ALA A 334 -33.75 1.64 -2.00
N TYR A 335 -33.15 0.98 -2.98
CA TYR A 335 -33.56 1.07 -4.38
C TYR A 335 -34.98 0.53 -4.60
N ASN A 336 -35.29 -0.64 -4.05
CA ASN A 336 -36.60 -1.28 -4.22
C ASN A 336 -37.73 -0.52 -3.53
N SER A 337 -37.45 0.15 -2.41
CA SER A 337 -38.39 1.04 -1.72
C SER A 337 -38.85 2.20 -2.60
N ASN A 338 -38.06 2.57 -3.62
CA ASN A 338 -38.40 3.57 -4.63
C ASN A 338 -39.09 2.97 -5.86
N ARG A 339 -39.89 1.90 -5.68
CA ARG A 339 -40.59 1.17 -6.76
C ARG A 339 -39.64 0.62 -7.83
N GLY A 340 -38.41 0.32 -7.44
CA GLY A 340 -37.39 -0.29 -8.30
C GLY A 340 -37.42 -1.81 -8.27
N ARG A 341 -36.77 -2.44 -9.27
CA ARG A 341 -36.45 -3.88 -9.28
C ARG A 341 -34.94 -4.07 -9.42
N PHE A 342 -34.21 -3.90 -8.31
CA PHE A 342 -32.75 -3.86 -8.31
C PHE A 342 -32.09 -5.11 -8.92
N ALA A 343 -32.57 -6.30 -8.53
CA ALA A 343 -32.10 -7.57 -9.06
C ALA A 343 -32.39 -7.77 -10.56
N GLY A 344 -33.30 -6.96 -11.12
CA GLY A 344 -33.64 -6.98 -12.54
C GLY A 344 -32.61 -6.28 -13.43
N ILE A 345 -31.75 -5.43 -12.87
CA ILE A 345 -30.77 -4.62 -13.60
C ILE A 345 -29.59 -5.48 -14.06
N ASP A 346 -29.27 -5.46 -15.35
CA ASP A 346 -28.24 -6.35 -15.91
C ASP A 346 -26.82 -6.07 -15.40
N ALA A 347 -26.49 -4.81 -15.16
CA ALA A 347 -25.23 -4.44 -14.50
C ALA A 347 -25.13 -5.01 -13.07
N VAL A 348 -26.23 -5.04 -12.32
CA VAL A 348 -26.29 -5.61 -10.97
C VAL A 348 -26.14 -7.13 -11.00
N LYS A 349 -26.79 -7.82 -11.95
CA LYS A 349 -26.60 -9.27 -12.17
C LYS A 349 -25.15 -9.59 -12.51
N THR A 350 -24.55 -8.79 -13.39
CA THR A 350 -23.15 -8.94 -13.82
C THR A 350 -22.18 -8.75 -12.67
N GLU A 351 -22.38 -7.71 -11.85
CA GLU A 351 -21.54 -7.48 -10.68
C GLU A 351 -21.71 -8.57 -9.62
N SER A 352 -22.96 -8.98 -9.39
CA SER A 352 -23.29 -10.02 -8.41
C SER A 352 -22.76 -11.40 -8.78
N SER A 353 -22.64 -11.72 -10.07
CA SER A 353 -22.11 -13.01 -10.52
C SER A 353 -20.59 -13.13 -10.42
N LYS A 354 -19.87 -12.00 -10.51
CA LYS A 354 -18.41 -11.93 -10.29
C LYS A 354 -18.04 -12.22 -8.84
N ASN A 355 -18.92 -11.92 -7.90
CA ASN A 355 -18.70 -12.03 -6.46
C ASN A 355 -19.48 -13.23 -5.88
N LYS A 356 -18.96 -14.47 -6.07
CA LYS A 356 -19.67 -15.69 -5.63
C LYS A 356 -19.96 -15.75 -4.12
N ASN A 357 -19.00 -15.30 -3.30
CA ASN A 357 -19.20 -15.10 -1.87
C ASN A 357 -19.13 -13.58 -1.66
N LYS A 358 -20.28 -12.92 -1.66
CA LYS A 358 -20.36 -11.46 -1.59
C LYS A 358 -20.04 -11.05 -0.16
N TYR A 359 -19.07 -10.16 0.00
CA TYR A 359 -18.73 -9.58 1.28
C TYR A 359 -18.69 -8.06 1.14
N THR A 360 -18.90 -7.36 2.25
CA THR A 360 -18.62 -5.93 2.28
C THR A 360 -17.14 -5.66 2.06
N LEU A 361 -16.84 -4.46 1.56
CA LEU A 361 -15.51 -4.16 1.06
C LEU A 361 -14.49 -4.08 2.19
N PHE A 362 -14.84 -3.49 3.33
CA PHE A 362 -13.91 -3.23 4.44
C PHE A 362 -14.06 -4.19 5.62
N ALA A 363 -15.28 -4.41 6.10
CA ALA A 363 -15.60 -5.23 7.27
C ALA A 363 -15.74 -6.73 6.99
N GLU A 364 -15.65 -7.13 5.72
CA GLU A 364 -15.78 -8.52 5.24
C GLU A 364 -17.04 -9.24 5.78
N GLN A 365 -18.15 -8.50 5.88
CA GLN A 365 -19.41 -9.08 6.32
C GLN A 365 -20.14 -9.73 5.14
N PRO A 366 -20.66 -10.96 5.27
CA PRO A 366 -21.32 -11.65 4.17
C PRO A 366 -22.59 -10.92 3.72
N ILE A 367 -22.88 -10.98 2.42
CA ILE A 367 -24.06 -10.39 1.79
C ILE A 367 -24.80 -11.47 1.01
N GLU A 368 -26.08 -11.67 1.34
CA GLU A 368 -26.88 -12.74 0.76
C GLU A 368 -27.64 -12.32 -0.52
N HIS A 369 -27.65 -11.02 -0.82
CA HIS A 369 -28.44 -10.45 -1.92
C HIS A 369 -27.55 -9.77 -2.98
N GLU A 370 -28.16 -9.25 -4.05
CA GLU A 370 -27.47 -8.59 -5.15
C GLU A 370 -26.76 -7.31 -4.72
N VAL A 371 -25.56 -7.06 -5.25
CA VAL A 371 -24.72 -5.94 -4.84
C VAL A 371 -24.62 -4.86 -5.91
N PRO A 372 -24.51 -3.58 -5.53
CA PRO A 372 -24.35 -2.48 -6.48
C PRO A 372 -22.96 -2.46 -7.13
N PRO A 373 -22.87 -2.19 -8.44
CA PRO A 373 -21.64 -1.72 -9.08
C PRO A 373 -21.03 -0.52 -8.35
N ARG A 374 -19.69 -0.45 -8.29
CA ARG A 374 -18.97 0.70 -7.70
C ARG A 374 -19.44 2.04 -8.27
N ALA A 375 -19.81 2.09 -9.54
CA ALA A 375 -20.28 3.31 -10.19
C ALA A 375 -21.57 3.88 -9.60
N TYR A 376 -22.43 3.04 -9.02
CA TYR A 376 -23.63 3.47 -8.32
C TYR A 376 -23.34 3.91 -6.88
N MET A 377 -22.29 3.36 -6.28
CA MET A 377 -21.82 3.72 -4.94
C MET A 377 -21.20 5.11 -4.91
N MET A 378 -20.34 5.45 -5.89
CA MET A 378 -19.52 6.66 -5.83
C MET A 378 -20.32 7.97 -5.66
N PRO A 379 -21.45 8.21 -6.34
CA PRO A 379 -22.29 9.40 -6.10
C PRO A 379 -22.78 9.51 -4.65
N ILE A 380 -23.17 8.39 -4.03
CA ILE A 380 -23.63 8.32 -2.63
C ILE A 380 -22.47 8.55 -1.66
N MET A 381 -21.30 7.96 -1.93
CA MET A 381 -20.14 8.18 -1.06
C MET A 381 -19.69 9.64 -1.09
N TYR A 382 -19.73 10.27 -2.26
CA TYR A 382 -19.36 11.68 -2.40
C TYR A 382 -20.39 12.65 -1.82
N SER A 383 -21.66 12.25 -1.67
CA SER A 383 -22.65 13.10 -0.99
C SER A 383 -22.39 13.27 0.50
N MET A 384 -21.55 12.42 1.11
CA MET A 384 -21.10 12.61 2.51
C MET A 384 -20.45 13.97 2.73
N ARG A 385 -19.86 14.56 1.67
CA ARG A 385 -19.37 15.94 1.69
C ARG A 385 -20.40 16.95 2.18
N ALA A 386 -21.69 16.78 1.90
CA ALA A 386 -22.72 17.71 2.32
C ALA A 386 -22.91 17.76 3.86
N ILE A 387 -22.54 16.69 4.57
CA ILE A 387 -22.65 16.58 6.03
C ILE A 387 -21.33 16.81 6.76
N ILE A 388 -20.32 17.37 6.09
CA ILE A 388 -19.07 17.80 6.72
C ILE A 388 -19.17 19.30 7.02
N ASP A 389 -18.94 19.66 8.27
CA ASP A 389 -18.77 21.03 8.71
C ASP A 389 -17.28 21.37 8.80
N ARG A 390 -16.98 22.64 8.58
CA ARG A 390 -15.63 23.20 8.66
C ARG A 390 -15.61 24.27 9.73
N ALA A 391 -14.76 24.10 10.73
CA ALA A 391 -14.54 25.09 11.78
C ALA A 391 -13.74 26.30 11.25
N ALA A 392 -13.68 27.37 12.05
CA ALA A 392 -12.98 28.61 11.68
C ALA A 392 -11.47 28.40 11.44
N ASP A 393 -10.86 27.48 12.19
CA ASP A 393 -9.45 27.07 12.02
C ASP A 393 -9.21 26.16 10.80
N GLY A 394 -10.28 25.76 10.11
CA GLY A 394 -10.25 24.89 8.94
C GLY A 394 -10.35 23.40 9.25
N THR A 395 -10.39 22.99 10.53
CA THR A 395 -10.60 21.58 10.90
C THR A 395 -11.99 21.09 10.48
N LEU A 396 -12.08 19.80 10.16
CA LEU A 396 -13.30 19.18 9.67
C LEU A 396 -13.96 18.32 10.76
N SER A 397 -15.29 18.29 10.74
CA SER A 397 -16.09 17.41 11.59
C SER A 397 -17.38 17.02 10.90
N TRP A 398 -18.04 15.96 11.39
CA TRP A 398 -19.36 15.59 10.91
C TRP A 398 -20.44 16.47 11.53
N ALA A 399 -21.26 17.12 10.69
CA ALA A 399 -22.42 17.91 11.12
C ALA A 399 -23.52 17.05 11.77
N VAL A 400 -23.59 15.77 11.37
CA VAL A 400 -24.50 14.74 11.88
C VAL A 400 -23.73 13.41 11.90
N ASN A 401 -24.08 12.48 12.79
CA ASN A 401 -23.42 11.18 12.81
C ASN A 401 -23.61 10.46 11.45
N PRO A 402 -22.54 10.20 10.67
CA PRO A 402 -22.65 9.67 9.32
C PRO A 402 -23.14 8.21 9.32
N ILE A 403 -22.80 7.43 10.34
CA ILE A 403 -23.20 6.03 10.49
C ILE A 403 -24.71 5.94 10.71
N GLU A 404 -25.25 6.77 11.61
CA GLU A 404 -26.69 6.83 11.87
C GLU A 404 -27.45 7.41 10.67
N PHE A 405 -26.91 8.47 10.06
CA PHE A 405 -27.58 9.15 8.96
C PHE A 405 -27.74 8.25 7.73
N TYR A 406 -26.67 7.56 7.30
CA TYR A 406 -26.69 6.65 6.15
C TYR A 406 -27.19 5.24 6.51
N GLY A 407 -27.11 4.84 7.78
CA GLY A 407 -27.66 3.57 8.28
C GLY A 407 -29.18 3.60 8.45
N ASN A 408 -29.79 4.78 8.55
CA ASN A 408 -31.24 4.91 8.58
C ASN A 408 -31.87 4.54 7.22
N LYS A 409 -32.78 3.56 7.22
CA LYS A 409 -33.40 3.02 6.00
C LYS A 409 -34.19 4.05 5.19
N GLU A 410 -34.89 4.97 5.85
CA GLU A 410 -35.68 6.00 5.17
C GLU A 410 -34.75 7.04 4.52
N ASN A 411 -33.70 7.44 5.22
CA ASN A 411 -32.68 8.32 4.66
C ASN A 411 -32.01 7.68 3.44
N LEU A 412 -31.56 6.43 3.58
CA LEU A 412 -30.92 5.72 2.48
C LEU A 412 -31.86 5.56 1.27
N ALA A 413 -33.14 5.29 1.51
CA ALA A 413 -34.15 5.24 0.45
C ALA A 413 -34.27 6.60 -0.28
N ARG A 414 -34.31 7.74 0.42
CA ARG A 414 -34.34 9.06 -0.22
C ARG A 414 -33.08 9.33 -1.05
N ILE A 415 -31.91 8.99 -0.50
CA ILE A 415 -30.60 9.20 -1.13
C ILE A 415 -30.49 8.36 -2.41
N VAL A 416 -30.71 7.04 -2.32
CA VAL A 416 -30.68 6.13 -3.49
C VAL A 416 -31.79 6.50 -4.49
N GLY A 417 -32.96 6.91 -4.00
CA GLY A 417 -34.08 7.37 -4.82
C GLY A 417 -33.73 8.57 -5.71
N SER A 418 -32.98 9.54 -5.19
CA SER A 418 -32.51 10.68 -5.99
C SER A 418 -31.58 10.28 -7.15
N LEU A 419 -30.81 9.19 -6.98
CA LEU A 419 -29.93 8.66 -8.02
C LEU A 419 -30.69 7.81 -9.03
N LYS A 420 -31.72 7.07 -8.59
CA LYS A 420 -32.52 6.16 -9.43
C LYS A 420 -33.03 6.82 -10.71
N ASN A 421 -33.55 8.05 -10.62
CA ASN A 421 -34.05 8.78 -11.80
C ASN A 421 -32.96 8.98 -12.85
N ILE A 422 -31.73 9.28 -12.43
CA ILE A 422 -30.59 9.43 -13.34
C ILE A 422 -30.16 8.08 -13.89
N MET A 423 -30.18 7.02 -13.07
CA MET A 423 -29.89 5.66 -13.52
C MET A 423 -30.86 5.24 -14.63
N GLU A 424 -32.16 5.48 -14.46
CA GLU A 424 -33.19 5.21 -15.47
C GLU A 424 -32.95 5.96 -16.79
N LEU A 425 -32.59 7.26 -16.70
CA LEU A 425 -32.31 8.10 -17.89
C LEU A 425 -31.07 7.65 -18.69
N VAL A 426 -30.20 6.83 -18.11
CA VAL A 426 -28.99 6.32 -18.77
C VAL A 426 -29.00 4.80 -18.91
N ASP A 427 -30.20 4.21 -18.91
CA ASP A 427 -30.42 2.77 -19.08
C ASP A 427 -29.62 1.92 -18.08
N TRP A 428 -29.46 2.45 -16.87
CA TRP A 428 -28.67 1.87 -15.79
C TRP A 428 -27.21 1.60 -16.15
N ASP A 429 -26.65 2.21 -17.20
CA ASP A 429 -25.27 2.00 -17.58
C ASP A 429 -24.31 2.51 -16.48
N PRO A 430 -23.51 1.64 -15.83
CA PRO A 430 -22.61 2.05 -14.76
C PRO A 430 -21.63 3.14 -15.19
N GLN A 431 -21.14 3.10 -16.42
CA GLN A 431 -20.16 4.06 -16.88
C GLN A 431 -20.73 5.47 -16.96
N ASN A 432 -21.95 5.61 -17.47
CA ASN A 432 -22.68 6.87 -17.53
C ASN A 432 -23.07 7.36 -16.14
N VAL A 433 -23.57 6.47 -15.25
CA VAL A 433 -23.92 6.87 -13.88
C VAL A 433 -22.69 7.38 -13.13
N GLY A 434 -21.57 6.65 -13.18
CA GLY A 434 -20.36 6.98 -12.42
C GLY A 434 -19.57 8.16 -12.97
N LYS A 435 -19.66 8.48 -14.27
CA LYS A 435 -18.90 9.59 -14.90
C LYS A 435 -19.67 10.89 -15.02
N LYS A 436 -21.00 10.89 -14.94
CA LYS A 436 -21.80 12.12 -15.08
C LYS A 436 -21.81 12.92 -13.78
N ASN A 437 -21.44 14.19 -13.85
CA ASN A 437 -21.50 15.12 -12.70
C ASN A 437 -22.92 15.26 -12.12
N ALA A 438 -23.95 15.17 -12.97
CA ALA A 438 -25.34 15.25 -12.56
C ALA A 438 -25.70 14.19 -11.49
N SER A 439 -25.13 12.98 -11.58
CA SER A 439 -25.33 11.91 -10.59
C SER A 439 -24.88 12.36 -9.18
N TYR A 440 -23.72 13.02 -9.10
CA TYR A 440 -23.16 13.49 -7.83
C TYR A 440 -23.95 14.67 -7.28
N GLN A 441 -24.30 15.63 -8.14
CA GLN A 441 -25.05 16.83 -7.75
C GLN A 441 -26.45 16.50 -7.21
N ALA A 442 -27.18 15.58 -7.86
CA ALA A 442 -28.52 15.20 -7.42
C ALA A 442 -28.52 14.58 -6.01
N VAL A 443 -27.56 13.71 -5.74
CA VAL A 443 -27.43 13.05 -4.44
C VAL A 443 -26.91 14.02 -3.38
N GLU A 444 -25.91 14.85 -3.69
CA GLU A 444 -25.39 15.88 -2.78
C GLU A 444 -26.47 16.89 -2.37
N ASN A 445 -27.29 17.36 -3.32
CA ASN A 445 -28.41 18.26 -3.04
C ASN A 445 -29.45 17.61 -2.12
N THR A 446 -29.77 16.35 -2.36
CA THR A 446 -30.71 15.59 -1.53
C THR A 446 -30.19 15.45 -0.10
N VAL A 447 -28.92 15.06 0.07
CA VAL A 447 -28.29 14.94 1.39
C VAL A 447 -28.19 16.29 2.10
N ASN A 448 -27.86 17.37 1.38
CA ASN A 448 -27.80 18.71 1.98
C ASN A 448 -29.17 19.15 2.52
N THR A 449 -30.24 18.94 1.76
CA THR A 449 -31.62 19.22 2.22
C THR A 449 -31.96 18.39 3.45
N MET A 450 -31.66 17.09 3.43
CA MET A 450 -31.90 16.19 4.56
C MET A 450 -31.10 16.58 5.81
N LYS A 451 -29.86 17.05 5.65
CA LYS A 451 -29.05 17.59 6.75
C LYS A 451 -29.75 18.79 7.40
N LEU A 452 -30.24 19.74 6.60
CA LEU A 452 -30.92 20.93 7.11
C LEU A 452 -32.21 20.56 7.84
N GLU A 453 -32.99 19.61 7.30
CA GLU A 453 -34.18 19.06 7.98
C GLU A 453 -33.81 18.40 9.33
N TYR A 454 -32.72 17.63 9.36
CA TYR A 454 -32.24 16.98 10.58
C TYR A 454 -31.83 18.01 11.64
N LEU A 455 -31.02 18.99 11.27
CA LEU A 455 -30.55 20.03 12.18
C LEU A 455 -31.72 20.91 12.68
N ALA A 456 -32.74 21.16 11.86
CA ALA A 456 -33.92 21.91 12.29
C ALA A 456 -34.77 21.18 13.34
N LYS A 457 -34.76 19.84 13.34
CA LYS A 457 -35.49 19.01 14.32
C LYS A 457 -34.75 18.82 15.65
N HIS A 458 -33.45 19.09 15.69
CA HIS A 458 -32.58 18.86 16.85
C HIS A 458 -31.92 20.16 17.37
N ARG A 459 -32.42 21.31 16.91
CA ARG A 459 -32.26 22.62 17.55
C ARG A 459 -33.41 22.83 18.51
#